data_AF-A0ABD3XV26-F1
#
_entry.id   AF-A0ABD3XV26-F1
#
_cell.length_a   1.000
_cell.length_b   1.000
_cell.length_c   1.000
_cell.angle_alpha   90.00
_cell.angle_beta   90.00
_cell.angle_gamma   90.00
#
_symmetry.space_group_name_H-M   'P 1'
#
loop_
_entity.id
_entity.type
_entity.pdbx_description
1 polymer ?
#
loop_
_entity_poly.entity_id
_entity_poly.type
_entity_poly.pdbx_seq_one_letter_code
_entity_poly.pdbx_strand_id
1 'polypeptide(L)'
;DYRREHGQRYLKEIRSFLRDKPTTVHLVDEDFAIDNSVLDSKLEELKKKIVEVASQQPYWGEQIPTRWFLLEQKLMRLRDAGLK
;
A
#
# COMPACT_ATOMS: atom_id res chain seq x y z
N ASP A 1 -13.71 0.43 22.85
CA ASP A 1 -13.99 1.47 21.82
C ASP A 1 -14.45 0.72 20.57
N TYR A 2 -15.77 0.62 20.34
CA TYR A 2 -16.37 -0.41 19.46
C TYR A 2 -15.73 -0.50 18.06
N ARG A 3 -15.37 0.64 17.46
CA ARG A 3 -14.72 0.70 16.14
C ARG A 3 -13.34 0.04 16.12
N ARG A 4 -12.56 0.18 17.19
CA ARG A 4 -11.22 -0.41 17.30
C ARG A 4 -11.29 -1.93 17.45
N GLU A 5 -12.21 -2.42 18.28
CA GLU A 5 -12.41 -3.86 18.49
C GLU A 5 -12.92 -4.55 17.22
N HIS A 6 -13.87 -3.94 16.52
CA HIS A 6 -14.36 -4.45 15.23
C HIS A 6 -13.26 -4.44 14.16
N GLY A 7 -12.46 -3.38 14.09
CA GLY A 7 -11.32 -3.28 13.18
C GLY A 7 -10.29 -4.38 13.40
N GLN A 8 -9.93 -4.65 14.67
CA GLN A 8 -8.98 -5.71 15.03
C GLN A 8 -9.49 -7.11 14.65
N ARG A 9 -10.78 -7.39 14.88
CA ARG A 9 -11.37 -8.67 14.46
C ARG A 9 -11.29 -8.85 12.95
N TYR A 10 -11.66 -7.83 12.19
CA TYR A 10 -11.65 -7.87 10.73
C TYR A 10 -10.23 -8.06 10.17
N LEU A 11 -9.24 -7.36 10.73
CA LEU A 11 -7.82 -7.54 10.37
C LEU A 11 -7.33 -8.96 10.64
N LYS A 12 -7.72 -9.54 11.77
CA LYS A 12 -7.37 -10.92 12.12
C LYS A 12 -7.96 -11.92 11.12
N GLU A 13 -9.21 -11.72 10.70
CA GLU A 13 -9.88 -12.55 9.70
C GLU A 13 -9.16 -12.46 8.33
N ILE A 14 -8.80 -11.25 7.88
CA ILE A 14 -8.03 -11.05 6.64
C ILE A 14 -6.67 -11.75 6.72
N ARG A 15 -5.91 -11.54 7.81
CA ARG A 15 -4.59 -12.16 7.99
C ARG A 15 -4.70 -13.69 7.99
N SER A 16 -5.71 -14.24 8.65
CA SER A 16 -5.96 -15.68 8.65
C SER A 16 -6.27 -16.21 7.25
N PHE A 17 -7.05 -15.48 6.46
CA PHE A 17 -7.38 -15.87 5.09
C PHE A 17 -6.17 -15.81 4.14
N LEU A 18 -5.26 -14.85 4.36
CA LEU A 18 -4.10 -14.66 3.49
C LEU A 18 -2.93 -15.58 3.85
N ARG A 19 -2.84 -16.09 5.08
CA ARG A 19 -1.71 -16.87 5.61
C ARG A 19 -1.27 -18.08 4.77
N ASP A 20 -2.22 -18.75 4.11
CA ASP A 20 -1.94 -19.94 3.30
C ASP A 20 -1.79 -19.62 1.80
N LYS A 21 -1.77 -18.33 1.44
CA LYS A 21 -1.67 -17.89 0.04
C LYS A 21 -0.22 -17.54 -0.31
N PRO A 22 0.16 -17.67 -1.60
CA PRO A 22 1.46 -17.20 -2.08
C PRO A 22 1.73 -15.71 -1.78
N THR A 23 0.66 -14.91 -1.63
CA THR A 23 0.74 -13.48 -1.30
C THR A 23 1.22 -13.20 0.13
N THR A 24 1.35 -14.21 0.99
CA THR A 24 1.80 -14.04 2.39
C THR A 24 3.16 -13.35 2.48
N VAL A 25 4.04 -13.58 1.50
CA VAL A 25 5.38 -12.96 1.44
C VAL A 25 5.33 -11.44 1.28
N HIS A 26 4.18 -10.89 0.90
CA HIS A 26 3.97 -9.45 0.74
C HIS A 26 3.20 -8.83 1.92
N LEU A 27 2.84 -9.62 2.95
CA LEU A 27 2.15 -9.09 4.13
C LEU A 27 3.14 -8.41 5.07
N VAL A 28 2.75 -7.23 5.55
CA VAL A 28 3.44 -6.50 6.61
C VAL A 28 2.73 -6.81 7.93
N ASP A 29 3.49 -7.17 8.97
CA ASP A 29 2.93 -7.64 10.25
C ASP A 29 2.30 -6.52 11.12
N GLU A 30 2.43 -5.26 10.71
CA GLU A 30 1.95 -4.08 11.43
C GLU A 30 0.56 -3.64 10.96
N ASP A 31 -0.30 -3.26 11.91
CA ASP A 31 -1.65 -2.76 11.62
C ASP A 31 -1.75 -1.24 11.85
N PHE A 32 -2.24 -0.53 10.83
CA PHE A 32 -2.50 0.91 10.90
C PHE A 32 -3.99 1.19 10.82
N ALA A 33 -4.57 1.68 11.92
CA ALA A 33 -5.94 2.18 11.95
C ALA A 33 -5.89 3.71 11.96
N ILE A 34 -6.33 4.34 10.87
CA ILE A 34 -6.25 5.79 10.65
C ILE A 34 -7.65 6.35 10.53
N ASP A 35 -7.91 7.44 11.25
CA ASP A 35 -9.12 8.24 11.07
C ASP A 35 -8.86 9.42 10.12
N ASN A 36 -9.39 9.33 8.91
CA ASN A 36 -9.23 10.37 7.89
C ASN A 36 -10.02 11.66 8.16
N SER A 37 -10.89 11.68 9.17
CA SER A 37 -11.65 12.88 9.54
C SER A 37 -10.85 13.85 10.43
N VAL A 38 -9.70 13.40 10.95
CA VAL A 38 -8.83 14.18 11.82
C VAL A 38 -7.38 14.10 11.34
N LEU A 39 -6.54 15.01 11.82
CA LEU A 39 -5.09 14.90 11.62
C LEU A 39 -4.54 13.79 12.54
N ASP A 40 -4.65 12.55 12.09
CA ASP A 40 -4.21 11.37 12.83
C ASP A 40 -2.68 11.23 12.76
N SER A 41 -2.01 11.21 13.92
CA SER A 41 -0.55 11.03 14.00
C SER A 41 -0.09 9.70 13.40
N LYS A 42 -0.95 8.68 13.38
CA LYS A 42 -0.66 7.38 12.76
C LYS A 42 -0.51 7.45 11.25
N LEU A 43 -1.01 8.50 10.61
CA LEU A 43 -0.79 8.70 9.18
C LEU A 43 0.68 8.91 8.86
N GLU A 44 1.42 9.65 9.69
CA GLU A 44 2.86 9.84 9.51
C GLU A 44 3.65 8.56 9.77
N GLU A 45 3.20 7.73 10.71
CA GLU A 45 3.78 6.39 10.94
C GLU A 45 3.57 5.48 9.72
N LEU A 46 2.36 5.45 9.15
CA LEU A 46 2.07 4.69 7.93
C LEU A 46 2.93 5.17 6.76
N LYS A 47 3.07 6.48 6.55
CA LYS A 47 3.93 7.04 5.49
C LYS A 47 5.37 6.57 5.63
N LYS A 48 5.92 6.63 6.85
CA LYS A 48 7.28 6.14 7.14
C LYS A 48 7.40 4.65 6.83
N LYS A 49 6.42 3.84 7.23
CA LYS A 49 6.46 2.40 6.96
C LYS A 49 6.37 2.07 5.47
N ILE A 50 5.55 2.79 4.72
CA ILE A 50 5.48 2.64 3.26
C ILE A 50 6.84 2.91 2.62
N VAL A 51 7.51 4.00 3.03
CA VAL A 51 8.85 4.34 2.52
C VAL A 51 9.88 3.26 2.93
N GLU A 52 9.84 2.77 4.17
CA GLU A 52 10.70 1.69 4.65
C GLU A 52 10.55 0.43 3.78
N VAL A 53 9.31 -0.05 3.59
CA VAL A 53 9.04 -1.25 2.78
C VAL A 53 9.43 -1.05 1.31
N ALA A 54 9.13 0.12 0.75
CA ALA A 54 9.50 0.45 -0.63
C ALA A 54 11.02 0.49 -0.81
N SER A 55 11.75 1.05 0.16
CA SER A 55 13.20 1.16 0.10
C SER A 55 13.95 -0.18 0.12
N GLN A 56 13.30 -1.24 0.62
CA GLN A 56 13.84 -2.60 0.64
C GLN A 56 13.66 -3.33 -0.69
N GLN A 57 12.85 -2.79 -1.61
CA GLN A 57 12.59 -3.45 -2.88
C GLN A 57 13.79 -3.32 -3.82
N PRO A 58 14.13 -4.36 -4.59
CA PRO A 58 15.31 -4.36 -5.46
C PRO A 58 15.27 -3.27 -6.53
N TYR A 59 14.07 -2.93 -6.99
CA TYR A 59 13.84 -1.88 -7.98
C TYR A 59 13.86 -0.46 -7.39
N TRP A 60 14.03 -0.31 -6.07
CA TRP A 60 14.08 1.01 -5.45
C TRP A 60 15.34 1.76 -5.85
N GLY A 61 15.17 2.93 -6.48
CA GLY A 61 16.29 3.71 -6.98
C GLY A 61 16.91 3.18 -8.27
N GLU A 62 16.33 2.16 -8.90
CA GLU A 62 16.73 1.75 -10.25
C GLU A 62 16.49 2.88 -11.25
N GLN A 63 17.43 3.06 -12.17
CA GLN A 63 17.29 4.02 -13.25
C GLN A 63 16.32 3.47 -14.29
N ILE A 64 15.07 3.94 -14.23
CA ILE A 64 14.07 3.62 -15.25
C ILE A 64 14.49 4.33 -16.55
N PRO A 65 14.63 3.62 -17.68
CA PRO A 65 14.94 4.28 -18.94
C PRO A 65 13.80 5.24 -19.30
N THR A 66 14.15 6.46 -19.73
CA THR A 66 13.19 7.54 -20.02
C THR A 66 12.03 7.11 -20.92
N ARG A 67 12.28 6.20 -21.86
CA ARG A 67 11.26 5.67 -22.78
C ARG A 67 10.13 4.91 -22.07
N TRP A 68 10.44 4.16 -21.02
CA TRP A 68 9.44 3.45 -20.21
C TRP A 68 8.61 4.41 -19.37
N PHE A 69 9.25 5.40 -18.76
CA PHE A 69 8.56 6.46 -18.01
C PHE A 69 7.58 7.25 -18.90
N LEU A 70 7.99 7.61 -20.12
CA LEU A 70 7.14 8.29 -21.09
C LEU A 70 5.96 7.41 -21.54
N LEU A 71 6.19 6.10 -21.68
CA LEU A 71 5.14 5.14 -22.01
C LEU A 71 4.11 5.05 -20.87
N GLU A 72 4.55 4.90 -19.62
CA GLU A 72 3.66 4.89 -18.45
C GLU A 72 2.82 6.15 -18.37
N GLN A 73 3.42 7.33 -18.51
CA GLN A 73 2.67 8.60 -18.54
C GLN A 73 1.60 8.61 -19.63
N LYS A 74 1.94 8.12 -20.84
CA LYS A 74 0.99 8.07 -21.95
C LYS A 74 -0.17 7.11 -21.64
N LEU A 75 0.12 5.94 -21.08
CA LEU A 75 -0.90 4.96 -20.69
C LEU A 75 -1.80 5.50 -19.57
N MET A 76 -1.24 6.20 -18.58
CA MET A 76 -2.03 6.85 -17.53
C MET A 76 -2.98 7.91 -18.12
N ARG A 77 -2.49 8.76 -19.03
CA ARG A 77 -3.34 9.75 -19.71
C ARG A 77 -4.46 9.12 -20.54
N LEU A 78 -4.17 8.01 -21.23
CA LEU A 78 -5.18 7.29 -22.00
C LEU A 78 -6.25 6.68 -21.09
N ARG A 79 -5.84 6.05 -19.99
CA ARG A 79 -6.75 5.55 -18.94
C ARG A 79 -7.63 6.67 -18.39
N ASP A 80 -7.05 7.80 -18.02
CA ASP A 80 -7.79 8.92 -17.42
C ASP A 80 -8.74 9.58 -18.44
N ALA A 81 -8.40 9.52 -19.72
CA ALA A 81 -9.27 9.93 -20.83
C ALA A 81 -10.32 8.88 -21.23
N GLY A 82 -10.34 7.69 -20.59
CA GLY A 82 -11.27 6.61 -20.91
C GLY A 82 -11.02 5.91 -22.25
N LEU A 83 -9.88 6.16 -22.89
CA LEU A 83 -9.47 5.53 -24.14
C LEU A 83 -8.71 4.23 -23.79
N LYS A 84 -9.33 3.09 -24.08
CA LYS A 84 -8.72 1.75 -23.92
C LYS A 84 -7.69 1.46 -25.00
#